data_AF-A0A7S0J3N4-F1
#
_entry.id   AF-A0A7S0J3N4-F1
#
_cell.length_a   1.000
_cell.length_b   1.000
_cell.length_c   1.000
_cell.angle_alpha   90.00
_cell.angle_beta   90.00
_cell.angle_gamma   90.00
#
_symmetry.space_group_name_H-M   'P 1'
#
loop_
_entity.id
_entity.type
_entity.pdbx_description
1 polymer ?
#
loop_
_entity_poly.entity_id
_entity_poly.type
_entity_poly.pdbx_seq_one_letter_code
_entity_poly.pdbx_strand_id
1 'polypeptide(L)'
;PIAIPAGGVKILKGNAKGTSGADVLGCLLPGEHDDTIEWPGMQEEIIAAQCCTGGGDCRREYEGECIAGHSDEIEPLTYGETVERCIALGLEMCSESCAGTGCAYNWHPVYTSLACDEATLAPSPPPPPPSPPPIAIPAGGVKILKGNAKGTSGADVLGCLLPGEHDDTIEWPGMQEEIIAAQCCTGGGDCRREYEGECIAGHSDEIEPLTYGETVERCIALGLEMCSESCAGTGCAYNWHPVYTSLACDEATLAPSPPPPPPSPPPIAIPAG
;
A
#
# COMPACT_ATOMS: atom_id res chain seq x y z
N PRO A 1 -7.68 36.23 16.75
CA PRO A 1 -7.30 34.81 16.85
C PRO A 1 -5.82 34.62 16.51
N ILE A 2 -5.09 34.06 17.46
CA ILE A 2 -3.70 33.62 17.22
C ILE A 2 -3.73 32.45 16.24
N ALA A 3 -2.95 32.54 15.16
CA ALA A 3 -2.86 31.48 14.16
C ALA A 3 -1.83 30.42 14.55
N ILE A 4 -1.99 29.21 14.02
CA ILE A 4 -0.97 28.17 14.09
C ILE A 4 0.32 28.69 13.39
N PRO A 5 1.51 28.47 13.96
CA PRO A 5 2.77 28.82 13.31
C PRO A 5 2.90 28.25 11.89
N ALA A 6 3.62 28.95 11.01
CA ALA A 6 3.82 28.54 9.62
C ALA A 6 4.38 27.10 9.46
N GLY A 7 5.16 26.64 10.44
CA GLY A 7 5.72 25.29 10.49
C GLY A 7 4.84 24.24 11.17
N GLY A 8 3.60 24.57 11.51
CA GLY A 8 2.71 23.71 12.27
C GLY A 8 3.18 23.43 13.70
N VAL A 9 2.35 22.74 14.47
CA VAL A 9 2.65 22.31 15.84
C VAL A 9 2.24 20.87 16.10
N LYS A 10 3.01 20.15 16.91
CA LYS A 10 2.74 18.75 17.26
C LYS A 10 1.58 18.65 18.26
N ILE A 11 0.71 17.69 18.03
CA ILE A 11 -0.21 17.17 19.06
C ILE A 11 0.47 15.97 19.71
N LEU A 12 0.54 16.00 21.04
CA LEU A 12 1.08 14.90 21.83
C LEU A 12 -0.03 14.13 22.52
N LYS A 13 0.27 12.88 22.89
CA LYS A 13 -0.54 12.17 23.88
C LYS A 13 -0.47 12.90 25.22
N GLY A 14 -1.59 13.04 25.90
CA GLY A 14 -1.61 13.64 27.24
C GLY A 14 -0.87 12.83 28.30
N ASN A 15 -0.55 11.57 28.04
CA ASN A 15 0.31 10.73 28.89
C ASN A 15 1.73 10.51 28.34
N ALA A 16 2.11 11.25 27.29
CA ALA A 16 3.43 11.17 26.68
C ALA A 16 4.53 11.44 27.71
N LYS A 17 5.63 10.68 27.60
CA LYS A 17 6.85 10.85 28.43
C LYS A 17 8.00 11.49 27.66
N GLY A 18 7.87 11.61 26.35
CA GLY A 18 8.78 12.30 25.47
C GLY A 18 8.04 13.09 24.40
N THR A 19 8.82 13.64 23.47
CA THR A 19 8.35 14.58 22.44
C THR A 19 8.53 14.01 21.02
N SER A 20 8.73 12.69 20.90
CA SER A 20 9.07 12.03 19.64
C SER A 20 8.49 10.62 19.53
N GLY A 21 8.42 10.10 18.30
CA GLY A 21 7.97 8.73 18.03
C GLY A 21 6.55 8.48 18.49
N ALA A 22 6.34 7.41 19.26
CA ALA A 22 5.02 6.95 19.69
C ALA A 22 4.25 7.94 20.61
N ASP A 23 4.90 9.01 21.07
CA ASP A 23 4.30 10.06 21.90
C ASP A 23 3.63 11.18 21.10
N VAL A 24 3.94 11.31 19.81
CA VAL A 24 3.36 12.30 18.90
C VAL A 24 2.15 11.67 18.19
N LEU A 25 0.99 12.31 18.28
CA LEU A 25 -0.24 11.88 17.60
C LEU A 25 -0.38 12.47 16.20
N GLY A 26 0.22 13.64 15.96
CA GLY A 26 0.22 14.26 14.65
C GLY A 26 0.60 15.73 14.71
N CYS A 27 0.21 16.45 13.66
CA CYS A 27 0.63 17.82 13.41
C CYS A 27 -0.55 18.70 12.97
N LEU A 28 -0.76 19.79 13.70
CA LEU A 28 -1.67 20.85 13.29
C LEU A 28 -0.95 21.77 12.31
N LEU A 29 -1.51 21.91 11.12
CA LEU A 29 -1.01 22.77 10.06
C LEU A 29 -1.85 24.04 9.93
N PRO A 30 -1.22 25.21 9.70
CA PRO A 30 -1.92 26.47 9.57
C PRO A 30 -2.85 26.48 8.35
N GLY A 31 -4.06 27.03 8.52
CA GLY A 31 -5.08 27.12 7.47
C GLY A 31 -5.87 25.82 7.21
N GLU A 32 -5.35 24.67 7.62
CA GLU A 32 -6.04 23.38 7.54
C GLU A 32 -6.69 23.01 8.88
N HIS A 33 -5.98 23.27 9.97
CA HIS A 33 -6.34 22.81 11.31
C HIS A 33 -6.66 23.96 12.28
N ASP A 34 -6.93 25.16 11.77
CA ASP A 34 -7.14 26.36 12.60
C ASP A 34 -8.33 26.22 13.55
N ASP A 35 -9.36 25.45 13.16
CA ASP A 35 -10.58 25.19 13.95
C ASP A 35 -10.59 23.79 14.60
N THR A 36 -9.48 23.05 14.57
CA THR A 36 -9.41 21.69 15.13
C THR A 36 -9.47 21.75 16.65
N ILE A 37 -10.39 20.98 17.24
CA ILE A 37 -10.60 20.85 18.71
C ILE A 37 -10.55 19.39 19.18
N GLU A 38 -10.53 18.43 18.26
CA GLU A 38 -10.53 16.99 18.51
C GLU A 38 -9.39 16.34 17.71
N TRP A 39 -8.74 15.32 18.28
CA TRP A 39 -7.70 14.53 17.62
C TRP A 39 -7.84 13.04 17.97
N PRO A 40 -7.95 12.14 16.98
CA PRO A 40 -8.13 10.71 17.25
C PRO A 40 -6.84 10.06 17.78
N GLY A 41 -6.97 8.86 18.35
CA GLY A 41 -5.82 8.05 18.80
C GLY A 41 -5.57 8.06 20.31
N MET A 42 -6.50 8.62 21.08
CA MET A 42 -6.57 8.54 22.53
C MET A 42 -7.95 8.04 22.97
N GLN A 43 -8.13 7.79 24.28
CA GLN A 43 -9.41 7.34 24.82
C GLN A 43 -10.49 8.44 24.68
N GLU A 44 -10.08 9.68 24.90
CA GLU A 44 -10.89 10.86 24.68
C GLU A 44 -10.26 11.69 23.55
N GLU A 45 -11.08 12.20 22.64
CA GLU A 45 -10.59 12.85 21.41
C GLU A 45 -10.47 14.37 21.56
N ILE A 46 -11.19 15.01 22.49
CA ILE A 46 -11.08 16.46 22.72
C ILE A 46 -9.65 16.80 23.16
N ILE A 47 -9.04 17.79 22.49
CA ILE A 47 -7.68 18.25 22.76
C ILE A 47 -7.70 19.17 23.98
N ALA A 48 -7.00 18.76 25.03
CA ALA A 48 -6.93 19.52 26.27
C ALA A 48 -5.87 20.62 26.18
N ALA A 49 -6.22 21.84 26.60
CA ALA A 49 -5.28 22.94 26.75
C ALA A 49 -4.36 22.72 27.96
N GLN A 50 -3.06 22.92 27.75
CA GLN A 50 -2.06 22.90 28.81
C GLN A 50 -1.07 24.05 28.59
N CYS A 51 -0.59 24.63 29.68
CA CYS A 51 0.31 25.77 29.64
C CYS A 51 1.53 25.50 30.51
N CYS A 52 2.60 26.25 30.28
CA CYS A 52 3.86 26.16 30.98
C CYS A 52 4.26 27.54 31.49
N THR A 53 5.05 27.59 32.57
CA THR A 53 5.75 28.84 32.94
C THR A 53 6.82 29.16 31.90
N GLY A 54 7.31 30.40 31.87
CA GLY A 54 8.46 30.76 31.01
C GLY A 54 9.78 30.02 31.32
N GLY A 55 9.79 29.20 32.39
CA GLY A 55 10.88 28.28 32.71
C GLY A 55 10.62 26.83 32.28
N GLY A 56 9.47 26.55 31.68
CA GLY A 56 9.03 25.21 31.26
C GLY A 56 8.28 24.41 32.33
N ASP A 57 7.93 24.99 33.48
CA ASP A 57 7.19 24.24 34.50
C ASP A 57 5.76 23.99 34.04
N CYS A 58 5.40 22.71 33.94
CA CYS A 58 4.11 22.25 33.46
C CYS A 58 2.92 22.65 34.34
N ARG A 59 1.85 23.16 33.70
CA ARG A 59 0.58 23.54 34.31
C ARG A 59 -0.61 22.99 33.52
N ARG A 60 -1.39 22.13 34.16
CA ARG A 60 -2.78 21.81 33.75
C ARG A 60 -3.82 22.51 34.61
N GLU A 61 -3.36 23.02 35.76
CA GLU A 61 -4.14 23.75 36.73
C GLU A 61 -3.45 25.08 37.03
N TYR A 62 -4.23 26.15 37.15
CA TYR A 62 -3.80 27.47 37.55
C TYR A 62 -4.74 27.99 38.65
N GLU A 63 -4.18 28.39 39.78
CA GLU A 63 -4.93 28.89 40.95
C GLU A 63 -6.06 27.97 41.46
N GLY A 64 -5.93 26.65 41.30
CA GLY A 64 -6.94 25.68 41.76
C GLY A 64 -7.92 25.24 40.67
N GLU A 65 -7.83 25.82 39.47
CA GLU A 65 -8.76 25.55 38.36
C GLU A 65 -8.04 24.93 37.16
N CYS A 66 -8.64 23.90 36.55
CA CYS A 66 -8.12 23.27 35.35
C CYS A 66 -8.24 24.21 34.15
N ILE A 67 -7.15 24.37 33.40
CA ILE A 67 -7.03 25.37 32.32
C ILE A 67 -8.10 25.18 31.24
N ALA A 68 -8.44 23.93 30.92
CA ALA A 68 -9.47 23.55 29.95
C ALA A 68 -10.69 22.86 30.59
N GLY A 69 -10.87 22.92 31.91
CA GLY A 69 -11.87 22.11 32.63
C GLY A 69 -11.37 20.71 33.03
N HIS A 70 -12.19 19.92 33.72
CA HIS A 70 -11.83 18.53 34.11
C HIS A 70 -12.06 17.57 32.93
N SER A 71 -11.40 16.41 32.91
CA SER A 71 -11.52 15.42 31.82
C SER A 71 -12.97 15.05 31.42
N ASP A 72 -13.91 15.05 32.38
CA ASP A 72 -15.33 14.76 32.11
C ASP A 72 -16.11 15.94 31.50
N GLU A 73 -15.54 17.15 31.51
CA GLU A 73 -16.15 18.40 31.04
C GLU A 73 -15.06 19.36 30.53
N ILE A 74 -14.36 18.95 29.47
CA ILE A 74 -13.36 19.81 28.82
C ILE A 74 -14.04 20.87 27.96
N GLU A 75 -13.65 22.13 28.15
CA GLU A 75 -13.98 23.24 27.25
C GLU A 75 -13.20 23.04 25.93
N PRO A 76 -13.89 22.83 24.79
CA PRO A 76 -13.21 22.66 23.52
C PRO A 76 -12.63 24.00 23.07
N LEU A 77 -11.30 24.07 23.01
CA LEU A 77 -10.56 25.23 22.56
C LEU A 77 -9.75 24.87 21.32
N THR A 78 -9.72 25.75 20.33
CA THR A 78 -8.77 25.65 19.22
C THR A 78 -7.34 25.92 19.71
N TYR A 79 -6.34 25.63 18.87
CA TYR A 79 -4.95 26.00 19.19
C TYR A 79 -4.81 27.50 19.48
N GLY A 80 -5.40 28.35 18.64
CA GLY A 80 -5.34 29.80 18.81
C GLY A 80 -5.92 30.29 20.12
N GLU A 81 -7.11 29.79 20.47
CA GLU A 81 -7.77 30.11 21.75
C GLU A 81 -6.98 29.59 22.94
N THR A 82 -6.35 28.41 22.80
CA THR A 82 -5.47 27.85 23.84
C THR A 82 -4.26 28.75 24.09
N VAL A 83 -3.62 29.26 23.02
CA VAL A 83 -2.51 30.22 23.16
C VAL A 83 -3.00 31.51 23.85
N GLU A 84 -4.13 32.06 23.43
CA GLU A 84 -4.72 33.26 24.05
C GLU A 84 -5.03 33.02 25.55
N ARG A 85 -5.54 31.84 25.90
CA ARG A 85 -5.79 31.42 27.29
C ARG A 85 -4.51 31.34 28.11
N CYS A 86 -3.46 30.69 27.59
CA CYS A 86 -2.17 30.64 28.29
C CYS A 86 -1.60 32.05 28.53
N ILE A 87 -1.62 32.91 27.51
CA ILE A 87 -1.14 34.30 27.62
C ILE A 87 -1.95 35.09 28.65
N ALA A 88 -3.28 34.92 28.67
CA ALA A 88 -4.15 35.59 29.64
C ALA A 88 -3.85 35.19 31.10
N LEU A 89 -3.37 33.98 31.32
CA LEU A 89 -2.92 33.47 32.63
C LEU A 89 -1.45 33.82 32.94
N GLY A 90 -0.75 34.54 32.05
CA GLY A 90 0.67 34.83 32.19
C GLY A 90 1.58 33.62 31.99
N LEU A 91 1.10 32.62 31.27
CA LEU A 91 1.78 31.38 30.92
C LEU A 91 2.07 31.33 29.41
N GLU A 92 2.78 30.29 28.97
CA GLU A 92 3.08 30.02 27.57
C GLU A 92 2.69 28.60 27.17
N MET A 93 2.74 28.29 25.88
CA MET A 93 2.48 26.95 25.38
C MET A 93 3.61 25.98 25.72
N CYS A 94 3.28 24.81 26.24
CA CYS A 94 4.25 23.78 26.61
C CYS A 94 4.93 23.13 25.41
N SER A 95 6.24 22.87 25.52
CA SER A 95 7.00 22.09 24.55
C SER A 95 7.03 20.58 24.86
N GLU A 96 6.21 20.12 25.80
CA GLU A 96 6.08 18.72 26.21
C GLU A 96 4.67 18.45 26.75
N SER A 97 4.35 17.18 26.99
CA SER A 97 3.11 16.80 27.66
C SER A 97 3.26 16.94 29.18
N CYS A 98 2.32 17.61 29.82
CA CYS A 98 2.31 17.77 31.28
C CYS A 98 1.73 16.54 31.99
N ALA A 99 2.17 15.36 31.57
CA ALA A 99 1.64 14.09 32.04
C ALA A 99 1.72 13.99 33.57
N GLY A 100 0.60 13.67 34.20
CA GLY A 100 0.52 13.46 35.65
C GLY A 100 0.41 14.73 36.50
N THR A 101 0.27 15.93 35.92
CA THR A 101 0.16 17.18 36.69
C THR A 101 -1.29 17.58 37.04
N GLY A 102 -2.24 16.63 37.02
CA GLY A 102 -3.64 16.87 37.39
C GLY A 102 -4.63 16.93 36.21
N CYS A 103 -5.89 17.23 36.53
CA CYS A 103 -7.04 17.42 35.60
C CYS A 103 -7.41 16.23 34.69
N ALA A 104 -6.78 15.08 34.90
CA ALA A 104 -6.99 13.84 34.16
C ALA A 104 -6.76 13.92 32.63
N TYR A 105 -6.04 14.94 32.13
CA TYR A 105 -5.73 15.08 30.70
C TYR A 105 -4.82 13.97 30.14
N ASN A 106 -4.33 13.04 30.96
CA ASN A 106 -3.55 11.89 30.49
C ASN A 106 -4.30 11.03 29.45
N TRP A 107 -5.64 11.12 29.44
CA TRP A 107 -6.50 10.37 28.53
C TRP A 107 -6.87 11.13 27.25
N HIS A 108 -6.46 12.40 27.16
CA HIS A 108 -6.74 13.30 26.05
C HIS A 108 -5.47 13.59 25.23
N PRO A 109 -5.59 13.96 23.95
CA PRO A 109 -4.53 14.68 23.25
C PRO A 109 -4.29 16.05 23.89
N VAL A 110 -3.10 16.61 23.73
CA VAL A 110 -2.73 17.94 24.24
C VAL A 110 -2.06 18.80 23.18
N TYR A 111 -2.40 20.10 23.17
CA TYR A 111 -1.68 21.09 22.37
C TYR A 111 -0.26 21.32 22.90
N THR A 112 0.67 21.59 21.99
CA THR A 112 2.06 21.95 22.33
C THR A 112 2.59 23.08 21.46
N SER A 113 3.70 23.69 21.88
CA SER A 113 4.50 24.62 21.07
C SER A 113 5.58 23.94 20.23
N LEU A 114 5.67 22.61 20.26
CA LEU A 114 6.66 21.90 19.46
C LEU A 114 6.35 22.08 17.99
N ALA A 115 7.30 22.64 17.25
CA ALA A 115 7.21 22.68 15.80
C ALA A 115 7.09 21.27 15.23
N CYS A 116 6.32 21.13 14.17
CA CYS A 116 6.38 19.92 13.36
C CYS A 116 7.79 19.80 12.76
N ASP A 117 8.29 18.57 12.65
CA ASP A 117 9.56 18.35 11.96
C ASP A 117 9.37 18.75 10.50
N GLU A 118 10.39 19.32 9.86
CA GLU A 118 10.32 19.80 8.46
C GLU A 118 9.89 18.69 7.48
N ALA A 119 10.10 17.42 7.87
CA ALA A 119 9.61 16.23 7.16
C ALA A 119 8.07 16.10 7.12
N THR A 120 7.35 16.70 8.08
CA THR A 120 5.87 16.72 8.14
C THR A 120 5.28 17.87 7.32
N LEU A 121 6.08 18.88 6.98
CA LEU A 121 5.70 20.02 6.14
C LEU A 121 5.99 19.81 4.65
N ALA A 122 6.54 18.65 4.29
CA ALA A 122 6.57 18.26 2.90
C ALA A 122 5.12 18.27 2.41
N PRO A 123 4.80 18.99 1.31
CA PRO A 123 3.50 18.80 0.67
C PRO A 123 3.31 17.29 0.50
N SER A 124 2.09 16.80 0.76
CA SER A 124 1.75 15.40 0.45
C SER A 124 2.45 15.05 -0.85
N PRO A 125 3.24 13.95 -0.90
CA PRO A 125 3.85 13.55 -2.15
C PRO A 125 2.74 13.61 -3.20
N PRO A 126 2.99 14.19 -4.38
CA PRO A 126 1.98 14.20 -5.43
C PRO A 126 1.38 12.81 -5.47
N PRO A 127 0.03 12.67 -5.59
CA PRO A 127 -0.59 11.35 -5.66
C PRO A 127 0.29 10.50 -6.54
N PRO A 128 0.71 9.30 -6.08
CA PRO A 128 1.67 8.50 -6.82
C PRO A 128 1.24 8.57 -8.27
N PRO A 129 2.15 8.92 -9.20
CA PRO A 129 1.78 9.04 -10.60
C PRO A 129 0.88 7.86 -10.90
N PRO A 130 -0.32 8.07 -11.49
CA PRO A 130 -1.32 7.01 -11.63
C PRO A 130 -0.55 5.77 -12.03
N SER A 131 -0.66 4.71 -11.20
CA SER A 131 0.18 3.52 -11.37
C SER A 131 0.31 3.27 -12.85
N PRO A 132 1.55 3.17 -13.39
CA PRO A 132 1.71 2.95 -14.82
C PRO A 132 0.69 1.89 -15.22
N PRO A 133 -0.08 2.13 -16.29
CA PRO A 133 -1.19 1.25 -16.62
C PRO A 133 -0.66 -0.19 -16.54
N PRO A 134 -1.34 -1.07 -15.79
CA PRO A 134 -0.80 -2.39 -15.46
C PRO A 134 -0.31 -3.01 -16.74
N ILE A 135 0.92 -3.55 -16.72
CA ILE A 135 1.53 -4.10 -17.93
C ILE A 135 0.61 -5.19 -18.44
N ALA A 136 -0.10 -4.89 -19.53
CA ALA A 136 -1.09 -5.79 -20.08
C ALA A 136 -0.41 -6.99 -20.74
N ILE A 137 -1.13 -8.10 -20.77
CA ILE A 137 -0.72 -9.24 -21.60
C ILE A 137 -0.60 -8.78 -23.06
N PRO A 138 0.46 -9.13 -23.80
CA PRO A 138 0.60 -8.82 -25.21
C PRO A 138 -0.62 -9.25 -26.04
N ALA A 139 -0.94 -8.51 -27.11
CA ALA A 139 -2.10 -8.76 -27.97
C ALA A 139 -2.22 -10.21 -28.49
N GLY A 140 -1.08 -10.88 -28.70
CA GLY A 140 -1.02 -12.27 -29.15
C GLY A 140 -1.11 -13.31 -28.03
N GLY A 141 -1.24 -12.90 -26.77
CA GLY A 141 -1.19 -13.77 -25.60
C GLY A 141 0.21 -14.30 -25.28
N VAL A 142 0.35 -14.90 -24.10
CA VAL A 142 1.60 -15.50 -23.63
C VAL A 142 1.38 -16.91 -23.08
N LYS A 143 2.36 -17.79 -23.29
CA LYS A 143 2.29 -19.19 -22.86
C LYS A 143 2.57 -19.30 -21.37
N ILE A 144 1.75 -20.09 -20.68
CA ILE A 144 2.09 -20.66 -19.37
C ILE A 144 2.77 -21.99 -19.61
N LEU A 145 3.95 -22.15 -19.03
CA LEU A 145 4.69 -23.41 -19.07
C LEU A 145 4.59 -24.13 -17.74
N LYS A 146 4.87 -25.44 -17.77
CA LYS A 146 5.21 -26.17 -16.54
C LYS A 146 6.51 -25.62 -15.97
N GLY A 147 6.57 -25.44 -14.65
CA GLY A 147 7.79 -25.01 -13.99
C GLY A 147 8.95 -26.01 -14.07
N ASN A 148 8.68 -27.25 -14.49
CA ASN A 148 9.71 -28.26 -14.79
C ASN A 148 9.86 -28.55 -16.30
N ALA A 149 9.26 -27.73 -17.16
CA ALA A 149 9.34 -27.89 -18.60
C ALA A 149 10.79 -27.87 -19.08
N LYS A 150 11.09 -28.71 -20.08
CA LYS A 150 12.41 -28.76 -20.75
C LYS A 150 12.39 -28.17 -22.16
N GLY A 151 11.20 -27.78 -22.62
CA GLY A 151 10.96 -27.16 -23.91
C GLY A 151 9.84 -26.14 -23.81
N THR A 152 9.51 -25.53 -24.94
CA THR A 152 8.60 -24.38 -25.03
C THR A 152 7.34 -24.72 -25.85
N SER A 153 7.04 -26.01 -26.02
CA SER A 153 6.02 -26.51 -26.95
C SER A 153 5.42 -27.85 -26.51
N GLY A 154 4.26 -28.19 -27.06
CA GLY A 154 3.63 -29.49 -26.84
C GLY A 154 3.25 -29.69 -25.37
N ALA A 155 3.66 -30.83 -24.78
CA ALA A 155 3.30 -31.21 -23.41
C ALA A 155 3.91 -30.32 -22.31
N ASP A 156 4.84 -29.44 -22.66
CA ASP A 156 5.47 -28.48 -21.75
C ASP A 156 4.63 -27.19 -21.57
N VAL A 157 3.71 -26.92 -22.49
CA VAL A 157 2.80 -25.77 -22.46
C VAL A 157 1.51 -26.20 -21.74
N LEU A 158 1.13 -25.44 -20.71
CA LEU A 158 -0.12 -25.67 -19.96
C LEU A 158 -1.28 -24.88 -20.56
N GLY A 159 -0.99 -23.73 -21.17
CA GLY A 159 -2.00 -22.92 -21.81
C GLY A 159 -1.51 -21.55 -22.20
N CYS A 160 -2.46 -20.66 -22.43
CA CYS A 160 -2.24 -19.34 -23.01
C CYS A 160 -3.05 -18.29 -22.25
N LEU A 161 -2.36 -17.30 -21.70
CA LEU A 161 -2.99 -16.10 -21.18
C LEU A 161 -3.29 -15.16 -22.32
N LEU A 162 -4.53 -14.70 -22.39
CA LEU A 162 -5.03 -13.78 -23.40
C LEU A 162 -5.36 -12.43 -22.75
N PRO A 163 -5.05 -11.30 -23.42
CA PRO A 163 -5.36 -9.97 -22.91
C PRO A 163 -6.87 -9.78 -22.76
N GLY A 164 -7.29 -9.13 -21.67
CA GLY A 164 -8.70 -8.88 -21.35
C GLY A 164 -9.47 -10.09 -20.81
N GLU A 165 -8.93 -11.30 -20.95
CA GLU A 165 -9.53 -12.53 -20.41
C GLU A 165 -8.77 -13.03 -19.18
N HIS A 166 -7.45 -12.91 -19.20
CA HIS A 166 -6.57 -13.50 -18.19
C HIS A 166 -5.70 -12.48 -17.46
N ASP A 167 -6.03 -11.18 -17.53
CA ASP A 167 -5.21 -10.11 -16.94
C ASP A 167 -5.02 -10.28 -15.43
N ASP A 168 -6.02 -10.81 -14.73
CA ASP A 168 -6.00 -11.06 -13.27
C ASP A 168 -5.67 -12.53 -12.90
N THR A 169 -5.21 -13.35 -13.86
CA THR A 169 -4.98 -14.78 -13.63
C THR A 169 -3.68 -15.00 -12.86
N ILE A 170 -3.81 -15.53 -11.63
CA ILE A 170 -2.70 -15.88 -10.71
C ILE A 170 -2.51 -17.39 -10.51
N GLU A 171 -3.45 -18.20 -11.01
CA GLU A 171 -3.46 -19.66 -10.87
C GLU A 171 -3.70 -20.32 -12.24
N TRP A 172 -3.05 -21.46 -12.50
CA TRP A 172 -3.28 -22.26 -13.70
C TRP A 172 -3.27 -23.76 -13.38
N PRO A 173 -4.32 -24.51 -13.73
CA PRO A 173 -4.39 -25.93 -13.42
C PRO A 173 -3.42 -26.77 -14.27
N GLY A 174 -3.09 -27.97 -13.81
CA GLY A 174 -2.28 -28.93 -14.57
C GLY A 174 -0.86 -29.18 -14.02
N MET A 175 -0.58 -28.68 -12.82
CA MET A 175 0.59 -28.98 -12.01
C MET A 175 0.16 -29.38 -10.58
N GLN A 176 1.12 -29.72 -9.73
CA GLN A 176 0.83 -30.10 -8.34
C GLN A 176 0.30 -28.91 -7.55
N GLU A 177 0.95 -27.76 -7.72
CA GLU A 177 0.51 -26.48 -7.18
C GLU A 177 0.00 -25.62 -8.33
N GLU A 178 -1.11 -24.91 -8.12
CA GLU A 178 -1.79 -24.17 -9.19
C GLU A 178 -1.35 -22.70 -9.27
N ILE A 179 -0.81 -22.12 -8.19
CA ILE A 179 -0.29 -20.75 -8.19
C ILE A 179 0.84 -20.63 -9.22
N ILE A 180 0.75 -19.62 -10.09
CA ILE A 180 1.73 -19.34 -11.13
C ILE A 180 2.92 -18.60 -10.52
N ALA A 181 4.09 -19.23 -10.58
CA ALA A 181 5.31 -18.67 -10.03
C ALA A 181 5.97 -17.67 -11.00
N ALA A 182 6.36 -16.51 -10.47
CA ALA A 182 7.16 -15.53 -11.20
C ALA A 182 8.58 -16.06 -11.45
N GLN A 183 9.10 -15.86 -12.65
CA GLN A 183 10.50 -16.14 -12.96
C GLN A 183 11.00 -15.09 -13.95
N CYS A 184 12.26 -14.68 -13.77
CA CYS A 184 12.88 -13.65 -14.58
C CYS A 184 14.19 -14.17 -15.17
N CYS A 185 14.65 -13.50 -16.22
CA CYS A 185 15.87 -13.83 -16.93
C CYS A 185 16.73 -12.57 -17.05
N THR A 186 18.05 -12.73 -17.16
CA THR A 186 18.91 -11.61 -17.58
C THR A 186 18.60 -11.26 -19.04
N GLY A 187 19.00 -10.07 -19.50
CA GLY A 187 18.91 -9.71 -20.92
C GLY A 187 19.73 -10.60 -21.88
N GLY A 188 20.52 -11.54 -21.34
CA GLY A 188 21.21 -12.59 -22.09
C GLY A 188 20.48 -13.94 -22.08
N GLY A 189 19.34 -14.05 -21.40
CA GLY A 189 18.55 -15.27 -21.23
C GLY A 189 18.94 -16.14 -20.04
N ASP A 190 19.84 -15.69 -19.14
CA ASP A 190 20.20 -16.50 -17.97
C ASP A 190 19.05 -16.53 -16.96
N CYS A 191 18.60 -17.73 -16.63
CA CYS A 191 17.49 -17.96 -15.72
C CYS A 191 17.73 -17.49 -14.28
N ARG A 192 16.74 -16.79 -13.71
CA ARG A 192 16.67 -16.35 -12.31
C ARG A 192 15.30 -16.68 -11.71
N ARG A 193 15.29 -17.60 -10.76
CA ARG A 193 14.18 -17.73 -9.77
C ARG A 193 14.50 -17.04 -8.46
N GLU A 194 15.78 -16.74 -8.27
CA GLU A 194 16.34 -16.07 -7.12
C GLU A 194 17.14 -14.86 -7.58
N TYR A 195 17.01 -13.76 -6.84
CA TYR A 195 17.77 -12.54 -7.01
C TYR A 195 18.32 -12.15 -5.64
N GLU A 196 19.65 -11.94 -5.55
CA GLU A 196 20.34 -11.58 -4.30
C GLU A 196 20.09 -12.48 -3.08
N GLY A 197 19.80 -13.77 -3.29
CA GLY A 197 19.53 -14.71 -2.19
C GLY A 197 18.05 -14.95 -1.91
N GLU A 198 17.15 -14.23 -2.58
CA GLU A 198 15.72 -14.27 -2.34
C GLU A 198 14.93 -14.72 -3.58
N CYS A 199 13.93 -15.58 -3.37
CA CYS A 199 13.05 -16.05 -4.43
C CYS A 199 12.16 -14.92 -4.94
N ILE A 200 12.07 -14.74 -6.26
CA ILE A 200 11.44 -13.58 -6.91
C ILE A 200 9.97 -13.39 -6.49
N ALA A 201 9.24 -14.48 -6.27
CA ALA A 201 7.88 -14.49 -5.73
C ALA A 201 7.74 -15.37 -4.48
N GLY A 202 8.80 -15.51 -3.66
CA GLY A 202 8.76 -16.35 -2.46
C GLY A 202 9.04 -17.84 -2.74
N HIS A 203 9.15 -18.65 -1.68
CA HIS A 203 9.39 -20.09 -1.80
C HIS A 203 8.08 -20.82 -2.17
N SER A 204 8.17 -22.01 -2.76
CA SER A 204 7.00 -22.84 -3.18
C SER A 204 5.90 -22.99 -2.12
N ASP A 205 6.25 -23.02 -0.82
CA ASP A 205 5.29 -23.14 0.28
C ASP A 205 4.55 -21.82 0.61
N GLU A 206 5.06 -20.68 0.14
CA GLU A 206 4.57 -19.33 0.41
C GLU A 206 4.85 -18.42 -0.80
N ILE A 207 4.23 -18.73 -1.95
CA ILE A 207 4.35 -17.91 -3.15
C ILE A 207 3.46 -16.67 -3.03
N GLU A 208 4.04 -15.50 -3.31
CA GLU A 208 3.31 -14.25 -3.52
C GLU A 208 2.49 -14.36 -4.83
N PRO A 209 1.16 -14.29 -4.80
CA PRO A 209 0.34 -14.38 -6.00
C PRO A 209 0.46 -13.08 -6.80
N LEU A 210 1.13 -13.16 -7.95
CA LEU A 210 1.34 -12.04 -8.87
C LEU A 210 0.66 -12.36 -10.20
N THR A 211 -0.03 -11.38 -10.79
CA THR A 211 -0.51 -11.46 -12.17
C THR A 211 0.66 -11.44 -13.17
N TYR A 212 0.37 -11.67 -14.46
CA TYR A 212 1.40 -11.54 -15.50
C TYR A 212 2.00 -10.12 -15.52
N GLY A 213 1.16 -9.08 -15.41
CA GLY A 213 1.61 -7.69 -15.43
C GLY A 213 2.52 -7.35 -14.26
N GLU A 214 2.12 -7.73 -13.05
CA GLU A 214 2.92 -7.54 -11.82
C GLU A 214 4.23 -8.33 -11.87
N THR A 215 4.22 -9.52 -12.46
CA THR A 215 5.43 -10.31 -12.68
C THR A 215 6.40 -9.59 -13.62
N VAL A 216 5.91 -9.00 -14.72
CA VAL A 216 6.75 -8.21 -15.64
C VAL A 216 7.35 -7.01 -14.93
N GLU A 217 6.55 -6.27 -14.16
CA GLU A 217 7.02 -5.13 -13.36
C GLU A 217 8.07 -5.53 -12.35
N ARG A 218 7.87 -6.66 -11.66
CA ARG A 218 8.84 -7.23 -10.71
C ARG A 218 10.16 -7.55 -11.40
N CYS A 219 10.14 -8.19 -12.57
CA CYS A 219 11.37 -8.46 -13.33
C CYS A 219 12.08 -7.16 -13.71
N ILE A 220 11.35 -6.17 -14.24
CA ILE A 220 11.93 -4.86 -14.63
C ILE A 220 12.54 -4.13 -13.43
N ALA A 221 11.87 -4.14 -12.27
CA ALA A 221 12.36 -3.51 -11.05
C ALA A 221 13.69 -4.13 -10.55
N LEU A 222 13.90 -5.42 -10.82
CA LEU A 222 15.14 -6.14 -10.52
C LEU A 222 16.21 -6.01 -11.62
N GLY A 223 15.94 -5.24 -12.69
CA GLY A 223 16.84 -5.13 -13.85
C GLY A 223 16.89 -6.41 -14.70
N LEU A 224 15.83 -7.22 -14.64
CA LEU A 224 15.65 -8.48 -15.37
C LEU A 224 14.50 -8.36 -16.38
N GLU A 225 14.28 -9.40 -17.16
CA GLU A 225 13.19 -9.51 -18.14
C GLU A 225 12.42 -10.82 -17.99
N MET A 226 11.27 -10.93 -18.67
CA MET A 226 10.47 -12.15 -18.68
C MET A 226 11.16 -13.27 -19.47
N CYS A 227 11.28 -14.45 -18.86
CA CYS A 227 11.92 -15.60 -19.49
C CYS A 227 11.16 -16.14 -20.69
N SER A 228 11.89 -16.54 -21.74
CA SER A 228 11.34 -17.25 -22.91
C SER A 228 11.37 -18.77 -22.77
N GLU A 229 11.60 -19.28 -21.56
CA GLU A 229 11.66 -20.70 -21.22
C GLU A 229 11.31 -20.91 -19.75
N SER A 230 11.15 -22.17 -19.32
CA SER A 230 11.03 -22.50 -17.91
C SER A 230 12.41 -22.59 -17.27
N CYS A 231 12.61 -21.90 -16.15
CA CYS A 231 13.87 -21.94 -15.41
C CYS A 231 14.01 -23.20 -14.55
N ALA A 232 13.66 -24.35 -15.12
CA ALA A 232 13.57 -25.62 -14.43
C ALA A 232 14.89 -25.97 -13.70
N GLY A 233 14.79 -26.31 -12.42
CA GLY A 233 15.94 -26.73 -11.60
C GLY A 233 16.81 -25.60 -11.05
N THR A 234 16.42 -24.33 -11.21
CA THR A 234 17.21 -23.18 -10.74
C THR A 234 16.90 -22.70 -9.31
N GLY A 235 16.08 -23.42 -8.55
CA GLY A 235 15.77 -23.10 -7.14
C GLY A 235 14.29 -22.80 -6.87
N CYS A 236 14.01 -22.37 -5.64
CA CYS A 236 12.69 -21.94 -5.12
C CYS A 236 11.55 -22.96 -5.21
N ALA A 237 11.86 -24.21 -5.58
CA ALA A 237 10.91 -25.29 -5.78
C ALA A 237 9.78 -25.00 -6.80
N TYR A 238 9.93 -23.99 -7.66
CA TYR A 238 8.95 -23.67 -8.72
C TYR A 238 8.76 -24.76 -9.79
N ASN A 239 9.55 -25.83 -9.75
CA ASN A 239 9.32 -27.00 -10.61
C ASN A 239 7.94 -27.65 -10.43
N TRP A 240 7.28 -27.39 -9.31
CA TRP A 240 5.95 -27.92 -8.97
C TRP A 240 4.80 -26.99 -9.35
N HIS A 241 5.12 -25.78 -9.83
CA HIS A 241 4.17 -24.73 -10.17
C HIS A 241 4.13 -24.49 -11.69
N PRO A 242 3.04 -23.94 -12.24
CA PRO A 242 3.09 -23.24 -13.52
C PRO A 242 4.01 -22.01 -13.42
N VAL A 243 4.56 -21.55 -14.55
CA VAL A 243 5.41 -20.36 -14.61
C VAL A 243 4.99 -19.42 -15.74
N TYR A 244 5.03 -18.12 -15.49
CA TYR A 244 4.88 -17.11 -16.53
C TYR A 244 6.08 -17.10 -17.47
N THR A 245 5.84 -16.83 -18.76
CA THR A 245 6.88 -16.66 -19.78
C THR A 245 6.56 -15.52 -20.74
N SER A 246 7.56 -15.05 -21.48
CA SER A 246 7.41 -14.10 -22.59
C SER A 246 7.07 -14.76 -23.93
N LEU A 247 6.91 -16.09 -23.97
CA LEU A 247 6.63 -16.81 -25.21
C LEU A 247 5.24 -16.48 -25.72
N ALA A 248 5.16 -16.02 -26.97
CA ALA A 248 3.88 -15.79 -27.63
C ALA A 248 3.08 -17.09 -27.76
N CYS A 249 1.75 -16.96 -27.66
CA CYS A 249 0.85 -18.04 -28.04
C CYS A 249 0.90 -18.33 -29.54
N ASP A 250 0.63 -19.57 -29.92
CA ASP A 250 0.56 -19.94 -31.33
C ASP A 250 -0.77 -19.43 -31.93
N GLU A 251 -0.72 -18.80 -33.11
CA GLU A 251 -1.90 -18.21 -33.80
C GLU A 251 -3.09 -19.18 -33.94
N ALA A 252 -2.84 -20.50 -33.98
CA ALA A 252 -3.86 -21.53 -34.12
C ALA A 252 -4.84 -21.60 -32.94
N THR A 253 -4.48 -21.08 -31.76
CA THR A 253 -5.34 -21.06 -30.57
C THR A 253 -6.34 -19.88 -30.58
N LEU A 254 -6.08 -18.84 -31.39
CA LEU A 254 -6.88 -17.62 -31.45
C LEU A 254 -8.00 -17.66 -32.51
N ALA A 255 -8.07 -18.73 -33.32
CA ALA A 255 -9.11 -18.86 -34.33
C ALA A 255 -10.45 -19.28 -33.68
N PRO A 256 -11.55 -18.52 -33.85
CA PRO A 256 -12.87 -19.02 -33.49
C PRO A 256 -13.14 -20.33 -34.23
N SER A 257 -13.74 -21.31 -33.53
CA SER A 257 -14.05 -22.62 -34.09
C SER A 257 -14.73 -22.48 -35.46
N PRO A 258 -14.34 -23.26 -36.48
CA PRO A 258 -14.97 -23.18 -37.79
C PRO A 258 -16.48 -23.44 -37.64
N PRO A 259 -17.34 -22.68 -38.36
CA PRO A 259 -18.78 -22.89 -38.28
C PRO A 259 -19.13 -24.34 -38.64
N PRO A 260 -20.16 -24.93 -38.01
CA PRO A 260 -20.56 -26.30 -38.32
C PRO A 260 -20.87 -26.42 -39.82
N PRO A 261 -20.52 -27.56 -40.47
CA PRO A 261 -20.77 -27.75 -41.89
C PRO A 261 -22.26 -27.59 -42.18
N PRO A 262 -22.64 -26.96 -43.31
CA PRO A 262 -24.04 -26.79 -43.67
C PRO A 262 -24.74 -28.16 -43.79
N PRO A 263 -26.00 -28.27 -43.36
CA PRO A 263 -26.74 -29.53 -43.48
C PRO A 263 -26.81 -29.96 -44.94
N SER A 264 -26.52 -31.24 -45.18
CA SER A 264 -26.53 -31.83 -46.53
C SER A 264 -27.86 -31.56 -47.24
N PRO A 265 -27.85 -31.15 -48.53
CA PRO A 265 -29.07 -30.88 -49.26
C PRO A 265 -29.93 -32.16 -49.39
N PRO A 266 -31.26 -32.04 -49.34
CA PRO A 266 -32.14 -33.19 -49.52
C PRO A 266 -31.95 -33.80 -50.92
N PRO A 267 -32.09 -35.13 -51.07
CA PRO A 267 -31.98 -35.77 -52.37
C PRO A 267 -33.05 -35.23 -53.32
N ILE A 268 -32.61 -34.79 -54.50
CA ILE A 268 -33.47 -34.30 -55.57
C ILE A 268 -34.32 -35.48 -56.07
N ALA A 269 -35.64 -35.41 -55.85
CA ALA A 269 -36.59 -36.29 -56.49
C ALA A 269 -36.65 -35.96 -57.99
N ILE A 270 -36.22 -36.90 -58.82
CA ILE A 270 -36.34 -36.83 -60.27
C ILE A 270 -37.83 -37.08 -60.63
N PRO A 271 -38.52 -36.17 -61.33
CA PRO A 271 -39.87 -36.47 -61.80
C PRO A 271 -39.80 -37.50 -62.94
N ALA A 272 -40.55 -38.59 -62.80
CA ALA A 272 -40.79 -39.55 -63.87
C ALA A 272 -41.68 -38.90 -64.94
N GLY A 273 -41.27 -39.02 -66.21
CA GLY A 273 -42.05 -38.63 -67.37
C GLY A 273 -43.20 -39.57 -67.69
#